data_AF-A0A4Y4DPK2-F1
#
_entry.id   AF-A0A4Y4DPK2-F1
#
_cell.length_a   1.000
_cell.length_b   1.000
_cell.length_c   1.000
_cell.angle_alpha   90.00
_cell.angle_beta   90.00
_cell.angle_gamma   90.00
#
_symmetry.space_group_name_H-M   'P 1'
#
loop_
_entity.id
_entity.type
_entity.pdbx_description
1 polymer ?
#
loop_
_entity_poly.entity_id
_entity_poly.type
_entity_poly.pdbx_seq_one_letter_code
_entity_poly.pdbx_strand_id
1 'polypeptide(L)'
;MILNISETRTGLSLLRADLEHSKEWGTTGNVFLEGSQLQVLQILQLHYQGSMKMVFLDPLAQDIDQLRRSLELSWNLLADHGAIFIWTSKQSMDGLKNLCDEIFGKKNFLDGAGQFPRNAGATPALPEARFLLSYARTIKNRTAPALSTLGFDMASSARSYLLPTLLEATQLGKDDTLLDLSAGGINTAEALLRMNALDAGSRRFMLVRPAQPLPSASATTGGTVETVAELSRDQLRRTGAALSEYDNGQLTAVGELLDTGFRAYQLPDAASAEATQEDLFIRVLAGRGFSLTERTASRSVNGIEVRAVVSEDGQPRVLAYLDARAQPTLELLEALLAQNPESVIVIAEAFHGDALLEEEFHRLALSRGIEFWTS
;
A
#
# COMPACT_ATOMS: atom_id res chain seq x y z
N MET A 1 -4.85 -7.62 25.97
CA MET A 1 -6.14 -7.39 25.29
C MET A 1 -6.11 -8.21 24.03
N ILE A 2 -6.68 -9.42 24.05
CA ILE A 2 -6.72 -10.32 22.89
C ILE A 2 -7.77 -9.73 21.95
N LEU A 3 -7.34 -9.07 20.88
CA LEU A 3 -8.24 -8.60 19.84
C LEU A 3 -8.76 -9.84 19.10
N ASN A 4 -10.05 -10.13 19.32
CA ASN A 4 -10.77 -11.19 18.63
C ASN A 4 -10.74 -10.89 17.11
N ILE A 5 -10.06 -11.73 16.33
CA ILE A 5 -9.72 -11.50 14.91
C ILE A 5 -10.96 -11.63 13.99
N SER A 6 -12.09 -12.11 14.50
CA SER A 6 -13.22 -12.60 13.68
C SER A 6 -14.20 -11.54 13.16
N GLU A 7 -14.32 -10.35 13.79
CA GLU A 7 -15.46 -9.46 13.48
C GLU A 7 -15.13 -8.18 12.67
N THR A 8 -13.86 -7.89 12.34
CA THR A 8 -13.47 -6.59 11.72
C THR A 8 -12.84 -6.65 10.32
N ARG A 9 -12.71 -7.81 9.66
CA ARG A 9 -11.76 -7.95 8.54
C ARG A 9 -12.31 -8.63 7.28
N THR A 10 -13.43 -8.15 6.75
CA THR A 10 -14.00 -8.62 5.48
C THR A 10 -13.05 -8.48 4.28
N GLY A 11 -12.11 -7.51 4.30
CA GLY A 11 -11.14 -7.33 3.21
C GLY A 11 -9.96 -8.31 3.23
N LEU A 12 -9.52 -8.77 4.42
CA LEU A 12 -8.34 -9.64 4.52
C LEU A 12 -8.58 -11.01 3.90
N SER A 13 -9.80 -11.56 4.01
CA SER A 13 -10.12 -12.85 3.38
C SER A 13 -10.12 -12.80 1.86
N LEU A 14 -10.09 -11.61 1.26
CA LEU A 14 -10.12 -11.39 -0.18
C LEU A 14 -8.76 -11.00 -0.76
N LEU A 15 -7.80 -10.56 0.07
CA LEU A 15 -6.47 -10.15 -0.36
C LEU A 15 -5.76 -11.28 -1.12
N ARG A 16 -5.26 -10.99 -2.32
CA ARG A 16 -4.51 -11.91 -3.17
C ARG A 16 -3.22 -11.29 -3.67
N ALA A 17 -2.18 -12.11 -3.80
CA ALA A 17 -0.94 -11.71 -4.45
C ALA A 17 -1.08 -11.87 -5.96
N ASP A 18 -0.71 -10.84 -6.72
CA ASP A 18 -0.68 -10.89 -8.18
C ASP A 18 0.79 -10.88 -8.63
N LEU A 19 1.44 -12.04 -8.47
CA LEU A 19 2.87 -12.21 -8.81
C LEU A 19 3.12 -11.97 -10.31
N GLU A 20 2.20 -12.40 -11.17
CA GLU A 20 2.30 -12.28 -12.62
C GLU A 20 2.40 -10.82 -13.06
N HIS A 21 1.58 -9.95 -12.47
CA HIS A 21 1.58 -8.53 -12.81
C HIS A 21 2.45 -7.68 -11.88
N SER A 22 3.22 -8.29 -10.98
CA SER A 22 4.21 -7.58 -10.17
C SER A 22 5.50 -7.32 -10.96
N LYS A 23 6.32 -6.38 -10.47
CA LYS A 23 7.69 -6.15 -10.96
C LYS A 23 8.64 -6.24 -9.77
N GLU A 24 9.67 -7.09 -9.88
CA GLU A 24 10.72 -7.23 -8.84
C GLU A 24 10.15 -7.58 -7.45
N TRP A 25 9.16 -8.49 -7.40
CA TRP A 25 8.43 -8.88 -6.19
C TRP A 25 9.33 -9.10 -4.96
N GLY A 26 10.42 -9.85 -5.12
CA GLY A 26 11.29 -10.23 -4.00
C GLY A 26 12.08 -9.10 -3.36
N THR A 27 12.26 -7.96 -4.06
CA THR A 27 13.17 -6.89 -3.65
C THR A 27 12.50 -5.54 -3.48
N THR A 28 11.39 -5.29 -4.18
CA THR A 28 10.74 -3.98 -4.16
C THR A 28 10.03 -3.67 -2.84
N GLY A 29 10.15 -2.42 -2.39
CA GLY A 29 9.39 -1.85 -1.27
C GLY A 29 8.09 -1.16 -1.69
N ASN A 30 7.78 -1.13 -2.98
CA ASN A 30 6.58 -0.46 -3.50
C ASN A 30 5.39 -1.41 -3.57
N VAL A 31 4.19 -0.88 -3.33
CA VAL A 31 2.94 -1.65 -3.32
C VAL A 31 1.92 -1.04 -4.29
N PHE A 32 1.28 -1.89 -5.07
CA PHE A 32 0.14 -1.57 -5.92
C PHE A 32 -1.05 -2.42 -5.47
N LEU A 33 -2.14 -1.80 -5.03
CA LEU A 33 -3.33 -2.45 -4.52
C LEU A 33 -4.52 -2.15 -5.43
N GLU A 34 -5.11 -3.20 -5.98
CA GLU A 34 -6.33 -3.12 -6.74
C GLU A 34 -7.52 -3.45 -5.83
N GLY A 35 -8.47 -2.53 -5.68
CA GLY A 35 -9.66 -2.76 -4.85
C GLY A 35 -10.33 -1.49 -4.36
N SER A 36 -11.37 -1.66 -3.53
CA SER A 36 -12.05 -0.51 -2.94
C SER A 36 -11.16 0.19 -1.91
N GLN A 37 -11.21 1.53 -1.91
CA GLN A 37 -10.41 2.37 -1.02
C GLN A 37 -10.60 2.00 0.46
N LEU A 38 -11.85 1.76 0.87
CA LEU A 38 -12.18 1.49 2.26
C LEU A 38 -11.65 0.11 2.72
N GLN A 39 -11.76 -0.93 1.89
CA GLN A 39 -11.21 -2.24 2.22
C GLN A 39 -9.69 -2.19 2.32
N VAL A 40 -9.03 -1.50 1.39
CA VAL A 40 -7.57 -1.32 1.43
C VAL A 40 -7.14 -0.59 2.70
N LEU A 41 -7.80 0.53 3.01
CA LEU A 41 -7.54 1.28 4.24
C LEU A 41 -7.67 0.40 5.50
N GLN A 42 -8.66 -0.49 5.55
CA GLN A 42 -8.84 -1.44 6.66
C GLN A 42 -7.69 -2.44 6.78
N ILE A 43 -7.22 -3.00 5.67
CA ILE A 43 -6.06 -3.92 5.66
C ILE A 43 -4.81 -3.22 6.16
N LEU A 44 -4.56 -1.99 5.70
CA LEU A 44 -3.35 -1.25 6.05
C LEU A 44 -3.28 -0.89 7.55
N GLN A 45 -4.39 -0.88 8.28
CA GLN A 45 -4.40 -0.46 9.69
C GLN A 45 -3.52 -1.29 10.61
N LEU A 46 -3.19 -2.54 10.29
CA LEU A 46 -2.51 -3.40 11.26
C LEU A 46 -1.02 -3.16 11.34
N HIS A 47 -0.39 -3.04 10.19
CA HIS A 47 1.05 -2.85 10.09
C HIS A 47 1.42 -1.38 9.92
N TYR A 48 0.62 -0.61 9.17
CA TYR A 48 1.04 0.69 8.67
C TYR A 48 0.51 1.90 9.44
N GLN A 49 -0.08 1.69 10.63
CA GLN A 49 -0.45 2.81 11.50
C GLN A 49 0.77 3.67 11.82
N GLY A 50 0.62 4.99 11.70
CA GLY A 50 1.71 5.92 11.99
C GLY A 50 2.91 5.85 11.04
N SER A 51 2.80 5.20 9.88
CA SER A 51 3.96 4.96 8.98
C SER A 51 3.96 5.79 7.70
N MET A 52 2.83 6.38 7.32
CA MET A 52 2.70 7.13 6.08
C MET A 52 3.12 8.59 6.30
N LYS A 53 4.13 9.05 5.57
CA LYS A 53 4.51 10.46 5.58
C LYS A 53 3.48 11.30 4.83
N MET A 54 2.95 10.79 3.73
CA MET A 54 1.98 11.50 2.91
C MET A 54 0.82 10.60 2.53
N VAL A 55 -0.39 11.13 2.65
CA VAL A 55 -1.60 10.47 2.17
C VAL A 55 -2.31 11.38 1.18
N PHE A 56 -2.55 10.90 -0.04
CA PHE A 56 -3.41 11.55 -1.02
C PHE A 56 -4.75 10.84 -1.06
N LEU A 57 -5.83 11.62 -0.96
CA LEU A 57 -7.20 11.12 -0.93
C LEU A 57 -8.03 11.85 -1.98
N ASP A 58 -8.76 11.10 -2.80
CA ASP A 58 -9.83 11.64 -3.63
C ASP A 58 -11.12 10.94 -3.16
N PRO A 59 -11.89 11.53 -2.24
CA PRO A 59 -13.02 10.86 -1.64
C PRO A 59 -14.09 10.58 -2.71
N LEU A 60 -14.16 9.33 -3.15
CA LEU A 60 -15.17 8.83 -4.09
C LEU A 60 -16.49 8.47 -3.39
N ALA A 61 -16.49 8.43 -2.06
CA ALA A 61 -17.65 8.06 -1.25
C ALA A 61 -18.77 9.09 -1.39
N GLN A 62 -19.94 8.62 -1.82
CA GLN A 62 -21.17 9.41 -1.83
C GLN A 62 -21.85 9.44 -0.45
N ASP A 63 -21.52 8.45 0.39
CA ASP A 63 -22.05 8.29 1.74
C ASP A 63 -21.13 8.93 2.79
N ILE A 64 -21.72 9.69 3.71
CA ILE A 64 -21.00 10.47 4.72
C ILE A 64 -20.32 9.57 5.76
N ASP A 65 -20.93 8.43 6.11
CA ASP A 65 -20.37 7.50 7.10
C ASP A 65 -19.14 6.78 6.54
N GLN A 66 -19.22 6.33 5.28
CA GLN A 66 -18.06 5.78 4.57
C GLN A 66 -16.94 6.80 4.36
N LEU A 67 -17.29 8.06 4.07
CA LEU A 67 -16.33 9.15 3.96
C LEU A 67 -15.62 9.40 5.29
N ARG A 68 -16.38 9.54 6.38
CA ARG A 68 -15.84 9.69 7.75
C ARG A 68 -14.90 8.54 8.09
N ARG A 69 -15.33 7.31 7.86
CA ARG A 69 -14.49 6.12 8.13
C ARG A 69 -13.21 6.13 7.29
N SER A 70 -13.29 6.52 6.02
CA SER A 70 -12.10 6.62 5.16
C SER A 70 -11.12 7.69 5.66
N LEU A 71 -11.62 8.83 6.13
CA LEU A 71 -10.81 9.91 6.71
C LEU A 71 -10.14 9.46 8.01
N GLU A 72 -10.88 8.81 8.92
CA GLU A 72 -10.35 8.26 10.18
C GLU A 72 -9.25 7.24 9.94
N LEU A 73 -9.50 6.26 9.04
CA LEU A 73 -8.51 5.24 8.70
C LEU A 73 -7.27 5.83 8.03
N SER A 74 -7.45 6.81 7.13
CA SER A 74 -6.34 7.52 6.48
C SER A 74 -5.50 8.30 7.51
N TRP A 75 -6.17 8.93 8.48
CA TRP A 75 -5.53 9.69 9.54
C TRP A 75 -4.69 8.80 10.46
N ASN A 76 -5.18 7.60 10.80
CA ASN A 76 -4.45 6.63 11.61
C ASN A 76 -3.16 6.12 10.94
N LEU A 77 -3.10 6.12 9.61
CA LEU A 77 -1.92 5.72 8.87
C LEU A 77 -0.83 6.79 8.86
N LEU A 78 -1.15 8.06 9.12
CA LEU A 78 -0.18 9.16 9.08
C LEU A 78 0.83 9.07 10.23
N ALA A 79 2.12 9.18 9.88
CA ALA A 79 3.19 9.43 10.83
C ALA A 79 3.01 10.76 11.57
N ASP A 80 3.65 10.91 12.74
CA ASP A 80 3.53 12.10 13.59
C ASP A 80 3.88 13.41 12.85
N HIS A 81 4.80 13.34 11.89
CA HIS A 81 5.23 14.44 11.02
C HIS A 81 4.67 14.33 9.58
N GLY A 82 3.59 13.56 9.40
CA GLY A 82 2.94 13.35 8.12
C GLY A 82 1.87 14.38 7.80
N ALA A 83 1.46 14.39 6.53
CA ALA A 83 0.40 15.26 6.02
C ALA A 83 -0.57 14.50 5.10
N ILE A 84 -1.84 14.89 5.14
CA ILE A 84 -2.88 14.38 4.26
C ILE A 84 -3.38 15.48 3.33
N PHE A 85 -3.61 15.10 2.08
CA PHE A 85 -4.05 15.96 0.98
C PHE A 85 -5.33 15.38 0.40
N ILE A 86 -6.40 16.17 0.40
CA ILE A 86 -7.74 15.70 0.06
C ILE A 86 -8.31 16.56 -1.05
N TRP A 87 -8.55 15.93 -2.21
CA TRP A 87 -9.23 16.59 -3.31
C TRP A 87 -10.71 16.81 -3.01
N THR A 88 -11.25 17.94 -3.42
CA THR A 88 -12.68 18.25 -3.31
C THR A 88 -13.15 19.20 -4.40
N SER A 89 -14.45 19.39 -4.53
CA SER A 89 -15.05 20.41 -5.40
C SER A 89 -15.39 21.67 -4.61
N LYS A 90 -15.72 22.76 -5.30
CA LYS A 90 -16.20 23.99 -4.64
C LYS A 90 -17.43 23.73 -3.76
N GLN A 91 -18.36 22.92 -4.24
CA GLN A 91 -19.65 22.66 -3.61
C GLN A 91 -19.49 21.83 -2.31
N SER A 92 -18.55 20.88 -2.31
CA SER A 92 -18.34 19.98 -1.17
C SER A 92 -17.28 20.47 -0.18
N MET A 93 -16.56 21.54 -0.51
CA MET A 93 -15.41 22.03 0.26
C MET A 93 -15.74 22.30 1.72
N ASP A 94 -16.78 23.09 2.01
CA ASP A 94 -17.11 23.50 3.38
C ASP A 94 -17.54 22.31 4.23
N GLY A 95 -18.39 21.44 3.67
CA GLY A 95 -18.85 20.22 4.36
C GLY A 95 -17.70 19.26 4.66
N LEU A 96 -16.85 18.98 3.68
CA LEU A 96 -15.67 18.14 3.86
C LEU A 96 -14.68 18.76 4.84
N LYS A 97 -14.46 20.08 4.77
CA LYS A 97 -13.57 20.77 5.69
C LYS A 97 -14.09 20.68 7.13
N ASN A 98 -15.39 20.88 7.35
CA ASN A 98 -15.98 20.75 8.69
C ASN A 98 -15.79 19.32 9.25
N LEU A 99 -16.00 18.31 8.40
CA LEU A 99 -15.75 16.90 8.78
C LEU A 99 -14.26 16.66 9.10
N CYS A 100 -13.35 17.18 8.30
CA CYS A 100 -11.91 17.09 8.57
C CYS A 100 -11.51 17.86 9.84
N ASP A 101 -12.09 19.03 10.10
CA ASP A 101 -11.84 19.80 11.33
C ASP A 101 -12.32 19.03 12.58
N GLU A 102 -13.39 18.25 12.47
CA GLU A 102 -13.90 17.37 13.52
C GLU A 102 -12.96 16.19 13.78
N ILE A 103 -12.54 15.48 12.73
CA ILE A 103 -11.72 14.25 12.83
C ILE A 103 -10.25 14.57 13.13
N PHE A 104 -9.67 15.51 12.39
CA PHE A 104 -8.24 15.84 12.45
C PHE A 104 -7.94 16.96 13.44
N GLY A 105 -8.96 17.73 13.82
CA GLY A 105 -8.84 18.92 14.64
C GLY A 105 -8.50 20.16 13.81
N LYS A 106 -9.31 21.21 13.93
CA LYS A 106 -9.12 22.50 13.23
C LYS A 106 -7.71 23.09 13.35
N LYS A 107 -7.03 22.85 14.49
CA LYS A 107 -5.66 23.31 14.71
C LYS A 107 -4.67 22.72 13.70
N ASN A 108 -4.95 21.53 13.17
CA ASN A 108 -4.10 20.75 12.27
C ASN A 108 -4.29 21.11 10.78
N PHE A 109 -5.23 22.00 10.47
CA PHE A 109 -5.45 22.50 9.12
C PHE A 109 -4.25 23.33 8.64
N LEU A 110 -3.78 23.02 7.44
CA LEU A 110 -2.68 23.75 6.79
C LEU A 110 -3.24 24.78 5.81
N ASP A 111 -3.90 24.32 4.74
CA ASP A 111 -4.36 25.16 3.65
C ASP A 111 -5.45 24.50 2.79
N GLY A 112 -6.17 25.29 2.00
CA GLY A 112 -7.14 24.88 0.99
C GLY A 112 -6.83 25.53 -0.36
N ALA A 113 -5.95 24.89 -1.13
CA ALA A 113 -5.49 25.40 -2.42
C ALA A 113 -6.54 25.16 -3.52
N GLY A 114 -6.90 26.21 -4.27
CA GLY A 114 -7.84 26.10 -5.39
C GLY A 114 -7.14 25.85 -6.73
N GLN A 115 -7.67 24.90 -7.50
CA GLN A 115 -7.41 24.69 -8.92
C GLN A 115 -8.56 25.32 -9.72
N PHE A 116 -8.25 26.38 -10.48
CA PHE A 116 -9.21 27.06 -11.34
C PHE A 116 -8.91 26.77 -12.82
N PRO A 117 -9.92 26.47 -13.65
CA PRO A 117 -9.71 26.36 -15.09
C PRO A 117 -9.27 27.72 -15.67
N ARG A 118 -8.26 27.73 -16.56
CA ARG A 118 -7.96 28.94 -17.35
C ARG A 118 -9.17 29.26 -18.23
N ASN A 119 -9.48 30.56 -18.39
CA ASN A 119 -10.46 31.03 -19.37
C ASN A 119 -10.03 30.62 -20.78
N ALA A 120 -10.52 29.47 -21.26
CA ALA A 120 -10.45 29.13 -22.67
C ALA A 120 -11.53 29.95 -23.38
N GLY A 121 -11.12 30.83 -24.29
CA GLY A 121 -12.04 31.59 -25.12
C GLY A 121 -13.04 30.63 -25.79
N ALA A 122 -14.33 30.88 -25.54
CA ALA A 122 -15.49 30.35 -26.25
C ALA A 122 -15.39 28.87 -26.72
N THR A 123 -15.46 27.88 -25.82
CA THR A 123 -15.93 26.49 -26.10
C THR A 123 -16.19 25.73 -24.76
N PRO A 124 -17.01 24.66 -24.76
CA PRO A 124 -18.02 24.42 -23.71
C PRO A 124 -17.47 23.72 -22.46
N ALA A 125 -18.07 24.10 -21.31
CA ALA A 125 -17.85 23.59 -19.95
C ALA A 125 -16.38 23.48 -19.53
N LEU A 126 -15.85 24.58 -18.98
CA LEU A 126 -14.62 24.52 -18.20
C LEU A 126 -14.79 23.46 -17.08
N PRO A 127 -13.79 22.58 -16.83
CA PRO A 127 -13.87 21.63 -15.73
C PRO A 127 -14.09 22.40 -14.42
N GLU A 128 -14.98 21.90 -13.56
CA GLU A 128 -15.29 22.56 -12.28
C GLU A 128 -14.00 22.81 -11.47
N ALA A 129 -13.95 23.94 -10.76
CA ALA A 129 -12.84 24.24 -9.87
C ALA A 129 -12.72 23.16 -8.79
N ARG A 130 -11.52 22.57 -8.67
CA ARG A 130 -11.18 21.58 -7.64
C ARG A 130 -10.33 22.24 -6.56
N PHE A 131 -10.39 21.74 -5.35
CA PHE A 131 -9.59 22.24 -4.24
C PHE A 131 -8.81 21.09 -3.62
N LEU A 132 -7.63 21.40 -3.08
CA LEU A 132 -6.80 20.50 -2.31
C LEU A 132 -6.75 20.98 -0.86
N LEU A 133 -7.51 20.31 0.00
CA LEU A 133 -7.43 20.52 1.43
C LEU A 133 -6.20 19.80 1.99
N SER A 134 -5.52 20.43 2.94
CA SER A 134 -4.31 19.87 3.54
C SER A 134 -4.33 19.97 5.07
N TYR A 135 -3.93 18.89 5.73
CA TYR A 135 -3.80 18.80 7.19
C TYR A 135 -2.48 18.12 7.55
N ALA A 136 -1.82 18.57 8.61
CA ALA A 136 -0.65 17.90 9.19
C ALA A 136 -1.05 17.14 10.46
N ARG A 137 -0.49 15.93 10.65
CA ARG A 137 -0.67 15.15 11.89
C ARG A 137 -0.24 15.95 13.12
N THR A 138 0.91 16.62 13.01
CA THR A 138 1.43 17.56 14.01
C THR A 138 2.09 18.76 13.33
N ILE A 139 1.80 19.98 13.79
CA ILE A 139 2.37 21.23 13.23
C ILE A 139 3.63 21.68 14.00
N LYS A 140 4.51 20.74 14.39
CA LYS A 140 5.80 21.15 14.94
C LYS A 140 6.67 21.62 13.76
N ASN A 141 6.83 22.94 13.66
CA ASN A 141 7.54 23.71 12.62
C ASN A 141 6.76 23.88 11.29
N ARG A 142 6.15 25.06 11.13
CA ARG A 142 5.73 25.60 9.82
C ARG A 142 6.99 25.93 8.99
N THR A 143 7.61 24.94 8.37
CA THR A 143 8.69 25.18 7.39
C THR A 143 8.19 25.10 5.94
N ALA A 144 7.02 24.47 5.71
CA ALA A 144 6.39 24.42 4.41
C ALA A 144 5.76 25.79 4.05
N PRO A 145 6.06 26.40 2.89
CA PRO A 145 5.30 27.54 2.40
C PRO A 145 3.82 27.15 2.27
N ALA A 146 2.91 28.10 2.52
CA ALA A 146 1.48 27.85 2.37
C ALA A 146 1.20 27.40 0.93
N LEU A 147 0.41 26.34 0.74
CA LEU A 147 0.13 25.81 -0.60
C LEU A 147 -0.42 26.91 -1.52
N SER A 148 -1.31 27.75 -1.00
CA SER A 148 -1.85 28.94 -1.66
C SER A 148 -0.80 29.96 -2.14
N THR A 149 0.40 29.97 -1.54
CA THR A 149 1.53 30.84 -1.96
C THR A 149 2.40 30.21 -3.05
N LEU A 150 2.30 28.89 -3.24
CA LEU A 150 2.86 28.20 -4.41
C LEU A 150 1.91 28.46 -5.58
N GLY A 151 2.08 29.59 -6.28
CA GLY A 151 1.18 30.04 -7.34
C GLY A 151 0.77 28.92 -8.30
N PHE A 152 -0.50 28.49 -8.22
CA PHE A 152 -1.04 27.43 -9.07
C PHE A 152 -1.48 28.00 -10.41
N ASP A 153 -0.62 27.95 -11.42
CA ASP A 153 -1.00 28.25 -12.82
C ASP A 153 -0.88 26.99 -13.68
N MET A 154 -1.99 26.53 -14.25
CA MET A 154 -2.13 25.19 -14.80
C MET A 154 -2.78 25.23 -16.18
N ALA A 155 -1.94 25.35 -17.22
CA ALA A 155 -2.37 25.34 -18.63
C ALA A 155 -2.43 23.94 -19.26
N SER A 156 -1.97 22.89 -18.59
CA SER A 156 -1.89 21.54 -19.17
C SER A 156 -1.78 20.50 -18.05
N SER A 157 -2.77 19.62 -17.87
CA SER A 157 -2.68 18.28 -17.21
C SER A 157 -1.79 18.08 -15.95
N ALA A 158 -1.43 19.14 -15.23
CA ALA A 158 -0.21 19.21 -14.43
C ALA A 158 -0.32 18.70 -12.98
N ARG A 159 -0.91 17.53 -12.76
CA ARG A 159 -0.63 16.80 -11.50
C ARG A 159 0.88 16.56 -11.33
N SER A 160 1.65 16.45 -12.42
CA SER A 160 3.08 16.13 -12.41
C SER A 160 4.01 17.21 -11.83
N TYR A 161 3.64 18.49 -11.83
CA TYR A 161 4.46 19.58 -11.23
C TYR A 161 4.06 19.91 -9.79
N LEU A 162 2.79 19.67 -9.47
CA LEU A 162 2.22 19.94 -8.16
C LEU A 162 2.79 18.99 -7.13
N LEU A 163 2.99 17.72 -7.50
CA LEU A 163 3.48 16.73 -6.56
C LEU A 163 4.92 16.93 -6.11
N PRO A 164 5.93 17.08 -6.98
CA PRO A 164 7.30 17.37 -6.52
C PRO A 164 7.34 18.55 -5.54
N THR A 165 6.58 19.61 -5.81
CA THR A 165 6.45 20.77 -4.93
C THR A 165 5.81 20.42 -3.58
N LEU A 166 4.76 19.58 -3.56
CA LEU A 166 4.13 19.09 -2.32
C LEU A 166 5.04 18.11 -1.53
N LEU A 167 5.74 17.22 -2.23
CA LEU A 167 6.68 16.27 -1.64
C LEU A 167 7.86 17.02 -0.99
N GLU A 168 8.37 18.07 -1.65
CA GLU A 168 9.42 18.93 -1.12
C GLU A 168 8.91 19.80 0.04
N ALA A 169 7.73 20.42 -0.09
CA ALA A 169 7.15 21.27 0.95
C ALA A 169 6.88 20.49 2.24
N THR A 170 6.52 19.20 2.16
CA THR A 170 6.28 18.35 3.33
C THR A 170 7.54 17.74 3.95
N GLN A 171 8.72 18.04 3.39
CA GLN A 171 9.99 17.45 3.80
C GLN A 171 9.93 15.92 3.77
N LEU A 172 9.54 15.37 2.61
CA LEU A 172 9.55 13.92 2.38
C LEU A 172 10.98 13.39 2.47
N GLY A 173 11.30 12.72 3.58
CA GLY A 173 12.58 12.09 3.85
C GLY A 173 12.89 11.00 2.84
N LYS A 174 14.16 10.60 2.77
CA LYS A 174 14.64 9.63 1.78
C LYS A 174 14.07 8.23 1.95
N ASP A 175 13.57 7.88 3.13
CA ASP A 175 13.06 6.53 3.42
C ASP A 175 11.56 6.54 3.75
N ASP A 176 10.88 7.67 3.48
CA ASP A 176 9.47 7.84 3.79
C ASP A 176 8.55 7.10 2.81
N THR A 177 7.35 6.77 3.27
CA THR A 177 6.31 6.11 2.47
C THR A 177 5.16 7.08 2.14
N LEU A 178 4.73 7.07 0.87
CA LEU A 178 3.56 7.80 0.38
C LEU A 178 2.41 6.81 0.08
N LEU A 179 1.20 7.15 0.49
CA LEU A 179 -0.03 6.44 0.14
C LEU A 179 -0.89 7.31 -0.79
N ASP A 180 -1.22 6.80 -1.97
CA ASP A 180 -2.10 7.48 -2.93
C ASP A 180 -3.37 6.67 -3.18
N LEU A 181 -4.47 7.17 -2.62
CA LEU A 181 -5.83 6.68 -2.73
C LEU A 181 -6.64 7.46 -3.77
N SER A 182 -6.01 8.36 -4.53
CA SER A 182 -6.71 9.21 -5.49
C SER A 182 -7.07 8.44 -6.77
N ALA A 183 -8.21 8.78 -7.36
CA ALA A 183 -8.69 8.18 -8.61
C ALA A 183 -7.91 8.60 -9.88
N GLY A 184 -6.74 9.25 -9.71
CA GLY A 184 -5.93 9.72 -10.83
C GLY A 184 -5.00 8.68 -11.43
N GLY A 185 -4.21 9.13 -12.41
CA GLY A 185 -3.06 8.39 -12.93
C GLY A 185 -1.93 8.26 -11.89
N ILE A 186 -0.77 7.79 -12.34
CA ILE A 186 0.34 7.38 -11.45
C ILE A 186 1.32 8.50 -11.05
N ASN A 187 0.94 9.77 -11.24
CA ASN A 187 1.86 10.91 -11.14
C ASN A 187 2.54 11.04 -9.76
N THR A 188 1.89 10.55 -8.70
CA THR A 188 2.41 10.39 -7.34
C THR A 188 3.62 9.48 -7.28
N ALA A 189 3.46 8.26 -7.77
CA ALA A 189 4.53 7.27 -7.84
C ALA A 189 5.63 7.73 -8.80
N GLU A 190 5.29 8.31 -9.95
CA GLU A 190 6.28 8.84 -10.90
C GLU A 190 7.16 9.93 -10.28
N ALA A 191 6.55 10.92 -9.60
CA ALA A 191 7.29 11.99 -8.94
C ALA A 191 8.23 11.45 -7.85
N LEU A 192 7.74 10.49 -7.05
CA LEU A 192 8.53 9.84 -6.00
C LEU A 192 9.72 9.06 -6.59
N LEU A 193 9.52 8.28 -7.65
CA LEU A 193 10.59 7.54 -8.33
C LEU A 193 11.64 8.48 -8.94
N ARG A 194 11.20 9.61 -9.53
CA ARG A 194 12.10 10.66 -10.03
C ARG A 194 12.93 11.28 -8.91
N MET A 195 12.33 11.54 -7.74
CA MET A 195 13.06 12.04 -6.58
C MET A 195 14.13 11.05 -6.12
N ASN A 196 13.77 9.76 -5.99
CA ASN A 196 14.74 8.72 -5.63
C ASN A 196 15.90 8.65 -6.64
N ALA A 197 15.62 8.78 -7.94
CA ALA A 197 16.66 8.83 -8.96
C ALA A 197 17.56 10.09 -8.86
N LEU A 198 16.99 11.22 -8.44
CA LEU A 198 17.71 12.50 -8.30
C LEU A 198 18.58 12.55 -7.05
N ASP A 199 18.12 11.99 -5.93
CA ASP A 199 18.75 12.16 -4.62
C ASP A 199 19.21 10.87 -3.95
N ALA A 200 19.17 9.74 -4.65
CA ALA A 200 19.46 8.41 -4.09
C ALA A 200 18.61 8.10 -2.86
N GLY A 201 17.31 8.38 -2.95
CA GLY A 201 16.33 8.04 -1.93
C GLY A 201 15.82 6.61 -2.06
N SER A 202 15.31 6.05 -0.96
CA SER A 202 14.64 4.76 -0.86
C SER A 202 13.13 4.89 -0.56
N ARG A 203 12.54 6.02 -0.96
CA ARG A 203 11.13 6.33 -0.70
C ARG A 203 10.25 5.27 -1.35
N ARG A 204 9.12 4.98 -0.73
CA ARG A 204 8.20 3.94 -1.21
C ARG A 204 6.83 4.52 -1.50
N PHE A 205 6.14 3.98 -2.49
CA PHE A 205 4.73 4.29 -2.72
C PHE A 205 3.83 3.10 -2.39
N MET A 206 2.61 3.42 -1.95
CA MET A 206 1.45 2.54 -1.94
C MET A 206 0.38 3.16 -2.82
N LEU A 207 0.15 2.54 -3.98
CA LEU A 207 -0.80 3.03 -4.96
C LEU A 207 -2.06 2.20 -4.92
N VAL A 208 -3.22 2.83 -4.74
CA VAL A 208 -4.50 2.11 -4.68
C VAL A 208 -5.35 2.49 -5.88
N ARG A 209 -5.80 1.50 -6.66
CA ARG A 209 -6.61 1.72 -7.87
C ARG A 209 -7.87 0.85 -7.86
N PRO A 210 -9.03 1.38 -8.26
CA PRO A 210 -10.21 0.55 -8.41
C PRO A 210 -10.09 -0.36 -9.63
N ALA A 211 -10.67 -1.56 -9.54
CA ALA A 211 -10.81 -2.52 -10.65
C ALA A 211 -11.91 -2.10 -11.64
N GLN A 212 -11.83 -0.87 -12.16
CA GLN A 212 -12.86 -0.31 -13.03
C GLN A 212 -12.45 -0.42 -14.51
N PRO A 213 -13.40 -0.77 -15.39
CA PRO A 213 -13.15 -0.80 -16.82
C PRO A 213 -12.90 0.63 -17.35
N LEU A 214 -12.07 0.72 -18.38
CA LEU A 214 -11.87 1.98 -19.08
C LEU A 214 -13.12 2.32 -19.91
N PRO A 215 -13.50 3.61 -20.03
CA PRO A 215 -14.61 4.04 -20.89
C PRO A 215 -14.44 3.63 -22.36
N SER A 216 -13.19 3.52 -22.80
CA SER A 216 -12.78 2.91 -24.07
C SER A 216 -11.45 2.21 -23.87
N ALA A 217 -11.33 0.99 -24.41
CA ALA A 217 -10.10 0.22 -24.32
C ALA A 217 -8.94 0.99 -24.98
N SER A 218 -7.82 1.14 -24.28
CA SER A 218 -6.70 1.96 -24.74
C SER A 218 -5.63 1.08 -25.37
N ALA A 219 -5.19 1.43 -26.58
CA ALA A 219 -4.09 0.75 -27.23
C ALA A 219 -2.77 1.13 -26.55
N THR A 220 -2.01 0.12 -26.11
CA THR A 220 -0.69 0.30 -25.51
C THR A 220 0.37 -0.50 -26.26
N THR A 221 1.64 -0.23 -25.98
CA THR A 221 2.80 -0.90 -26.60
C THR A 221 2.88 -2.41 -26.30
N GLY A 222 1.94 -2.99 -25.53
CA GLY A 222 1.86 -4.42 -25.22
C GLY A 222 0.50 -5.08 -25.45
N GLY A 223 -0.47 -4.38 -26.05
CA GLY A 223 -1.82 -4.89 -26.28
C GLY A 223 -2.92 -3.90 -25.90
N THR A 224 -4.15 -4.40 -25.80
CA THR A 224 -5.30 -3.62 -25.35
C THR A 224 -5.39 -3.68 -23.83
N VAL A 225 -5.47 -2.54 -23.17
CA VAL A 225 -5.71 -2.46 -21.72
C VAL A 225 -7.19 -2.24 -21.47
N GLU A 226 -7.75 -3.00 -20.52
CA GLU A 226 -9.19 -3.03 -20.25
C GLU A 226 -9.57 -2.26 -18.97
N THR A 227 -8.65 -2.16 -17.99
CA THR A 227 -8.94 -1.53 -16.69
C THR A 227 -8.02 -0.36 -16.34
N VAL A 228 -8.48 0.50 -15.43
CA VAL A 228 -7.67 1.60 -14.86
C VAL A 228 -6.45 1.08 -14.12
N ALA A 229 -6.58 -0.07 -13.44
CA ALA A 229 -5.51 -0.71 -12.69
C ALA A 229 -4.40 -1.23 -13.61
N GLU A 230 -4.75 -1.94 -14.69
CA GLU A 230 -3.80 -2.37 -15.72
C GLU A 230 -3.07 -1.19 -16.36
N LEU A 231 -3.79 -0.14 -16.74
CA LEU A 231 -3.19 1.05 -17.35
C LEU A 231 -2.17 1.70 -16.41
N SER A 232 -2.49 1.75 -15.12
CA SER A 232 -1.60 2.30 -14.09
C SER A 232 -0.35 1.44 -13.92
N ARG A 233 -0.48 0.10 -13.87
CA ARG A 233 0.67 -0.82 -13.79
C ARG A 233 1.59 -0.69 -15.01
N ASP A 234 1.00 -0.58 -16.19
CA ASP A 234 1.76 -0.38 -17.43
C ASP A 234 2.51 0.95 -17.47
N GLN A 235 1.86 2.03 -17.01
CA GLN A 235 2.52 3.33 -16.88
C GLN A 235 3.68 3.27 -15.86
N LEU A 236 3.51 2.54 -14.74
CA LEU A 236 4.58 2.35 -13.75
C LEU A 236 5.79 1.63 -14.37
N ARG A 237 5.54 0.55 -15.11
CA ARG A 237 6.60 -0.21 -15.81
C ARG A 237 7.36 0.68 -16.79
N ARG A 238 6.66 1.46 -17.62
CA ARG A 238 7.29 2.39 -18.58
C ARG A 238 8.07 3.50 -17.89
N THR A 239 7.53 4.03 -16.80
CA THR A 239 8.21 5.06 -15.99
C THR A 239 9.51 4.51 -15.42
N GLY A 240 9.47 3.30 -14.82
CA GLY A 240 10.66 2.64 -14.33
C GLY A 240 11.70 2.39 -15.41
N ALA A 241 11.28 1.84 -16.56
CA ALA A 241 12.18 1.60 -17.69
C ALA A 241 12.85 2.89 -18.21
N ALA A 242 12.09 3.97 -18.35
CA ALA A 242 12.64 5.26 -18.75
C ALA A 242 13.69 5.75 -17.74
N LEU A 243 13.39 5.70 -16.44
CA LEU A 243 14.34 6.13 -15.40
C LEU A 243 15.61 5.26 -15.37
N SER A 244 15.50 3.96 -15.65
CA SER A 244 16.66 3.08 -15.79
C SER A 244 17.49 3.34 -17.06
N GLU A 245 16.87 3.78 -18.17
CA GLU A 245 17.57 4.13 -19.41
C GLU A 245 18.33 5.46 -19.30
N TYR A 246 17.79 6.45 -18.58
CA TYR A 246 18.42 7.76 -18.37
C TYR A 246 19.71 7.71 -17.51
N ASP A 247 19.94 6.61 -16.78
CA ASP A 247 21.19 6.34 -16.05
C ASP A 247 22.42 6.32 -17.00
N ASN A 248 22.23 5.93 -18.27
CA ASN A 248 23.30 5.87 -19.28
C ASN A 248 23.67 7.23 -19.94
N GLY A 249 23.12 8.37 -19.49
CA GLY A 249 23.28 9.66 -20.20
C GLY A 249 23.42 10.94 -19.34
N GLN A 250 23.55 10.81 -18.01
CA GLN A 250 23.52 11.84 -16.95
C GLN A 250 22.19 11.94 -16.19
N LEU A 251 22.06 11.08 -15.19
CA LEU A 251 21.50 11.35 -13.86
C LEU A 251 22.12 10.32 -12.92
N THR A 252 23.37 10.55 -12.48
CA THR A 252 24.00 9.72 -11.46
C THR A 252 24.16 10.51 -10.16
N ALA A 253 23.56 9.98 -9.11
CA ALA A 253 24.21 9.94 -7.81
C ALA A 253 24.02 8.53 -7.24
N VAL A 254 25.09 7.73 -7.36
CA VAL A 254 25.47 6.62 -6.47
C VAL A 254 24.68 5.31 -6.61
N GLY A 255 25.26 4.35 -7.35
CA GLY A 255 25.69 3.02 -6.84
C GLY A 255 24.67 2.01 -6.30
N GLU A 256 23.43 2.40 -6.04
CA GLU A 256 22.34 1.51 -5.61
C GLU A 256 21.30 1.40 -6.73
N LEU A 257 20.81 0.18 -6.95
CA LEU A 257 19.80 -0.08 -7.96
C LEU A 257 18.51 0.69 -7.58
N LEU A 258 18.09 1.65 -8.41
CA LEU A 258 16.82 2.35 -8.21
C LEU A 258 15.66 1.35 -8.17
N ASP A 259 14.98 1.23 -7.03
CA ASP A 259 13.78 0.39 -6.91
C ASP A 259 12.64 1.00 -7.71
N THR A 260 12.43 0.46 -8.90
CA THR A 260 11.30 0.80 -9.79
C THR A 260 10.27 -0.32 -9.86
N GLY A 261 10.41 -1.34 -9.00
CA GLY A 261 9.49 -2.45 -8.87
C GLY A 261 8.19 -2.05 -8.18
N PHE A 262 7.27 -3.00 -8.11
CA PHE A 262 6.10 -2.95 -7.24
C PHE A 262 5.49 -4.34 -7.07
N ARG A 263 4.95 -4.59 -5.87
CA ARG A 263 4.12 -5.77 -5.58
C ARG A 263 2.66 -5.45 -5.86
N ALA A 264 2.05 -6.20 -6.77
CA ALA A 264 0.64 -6.10 -7.08
C ALA A 264 -0.18 -7.01 -6.16
N TYR A 265 -1.25 -6.45 -5.59
CA TYR A 265 -2.24 -7.16 -4.78
C TYR A 265 -3.64 -6.84 -5.28
N GLN A 266 -4.55 -7.80 -5.14
CA GLN A 266 -5.95 -7.64 -5.52
C GLN A 266 -6.87 -7.89 -4.32
N LEU A 267 -7.92 -7.07 -4.21
CA LEU A 267 -9.06 -7.26 -3.32
C LEU A 267 -10.33 -7.27 -4.19
N PRO A 268 -10.72 -8.43 -4.73
CA PRO A 268 -11.95 -8.54 -5.50
C PRO A 268 -13.19 -8.34 -4.61
N ASP A 269 -14.30 -7.87 -5.19
CA ASP A 269 -15.55 -7.65 -4.44
C ASP A 269 -16.20 -8.95 -3.93
N ALA A 270 -15.86 -10.08 -4.56
CA ALA A 270 -16.30 -11.41 -4.16
C ALA A 270 -15.20 -12.44 -4.36
N ALA A 271 -15.24 -13.51 -3.57
CA ALA A 271 -14.37 -14.66 -3.79
C ALA A 271 -14.80 -15.38 -5.08
N SER A 272 -13.95 -15.36 -6.11
CA SER A 272 -14.24 -15.98 -7.42
C SER A 272 -13.36 -17.20 -7.74
N ALA A 273 -12.26 -17.41 -7.01
CA ALA A 273 -11.35 -18.54 -7.17
C ALA A 273 -10.86 -19.08 -5.81
N GLU A 274 -10.47 -20.35 -5.74
CA GLU A 274 -9.77 -20.89 -4.55
C GLU A 274 -8.50 -20.06 -4.28
N ALA A 275 -8.20 -19.84 -3.00
CA ALA A 275 -7.00 -19.11 -2.60
C ALA A 275 -5.78 -20.00 -2.82
N THR A 276 -4.73 -19.46 -3.45
CA THR A 276 -3.45 -20.16 -3.54
C THR A 276 -2.78 -20.25 -2.16
N GLN A 277 -1.78 -21.11 -1.99
CA GLN A 277 -0.97 -21.11 -0.76
C GLN A 277 -0.28 -19.76 -0.53
N GLU A 278 0.08 -19.03 -1.60
CA GLU A 278 0.59 -17.65 -1.48
C GLU A 278 -0.48 -16.71 -0.92
N ASP A 279 -1.71 -16.76 -1.47
CA ASP A 279 -2.79 -15.92 -0.98
C ASP A 279 -3.05 -16.18 0.51
N LEU A 280 -3.14 -17.46 0.90
CA LEU A 280 -3.29 -17.83 2.31
C LEU A 280 -2.14 -17.30 3.16
N PHE A 281 -0.90 -17.43 2.68
CA PHE A 281 0.27 -16.95 3.40
C PHE A 281 0.24 -15.43 3.60
N ILE A 282 -0.01 -14.68 2.54
CA ILE A 282 -0.10 -13.21 2.58
C ILE A 282 -1.24 -12.76 3.50
N ARG A 283 -2.40 -13.42 3.46
CA ARG A 283 -3.53 -13.11 4.35
C ARG A 283 -3.20 -13.34 5.82
N VAL A 284 -2.55 -14.45 6.10
CA VAL A 284 -2.07 -14.82 7.44
C VAL A 284 -1.06 -13.79 7.95
N LEU A 285 -0.09 -13.39 7.10
CA LEU A 285 0.91 -12.38 7.43
C LEU A 285 0.26 -11.01 7.68
N ALA A 286 -0.52 -10.51 6.73
CA ALA A 286 -1.23 -9.23 6.86
C ALA A 286 -2.16 -9.24 8.10
N GLY A 287 -2.84 -10.37 8.34
CA GLY A 287 -3.71 -10.56 9.49
C GLY A 287 -2.97 -10.51 10.84
N ARG A 288 -1.68 -10.84 10.84
CA ARG A 288 -0.78 -10.76 12.00
C ARG A 288 -0.01 -9.45 12.09
N GLY A 289 -0.28 -8.49 11.20
CA GLY A 289 0.39 -7.19 11.22
C GLY A 289 1.79 -7.22 10.62
N PHE A 290 2.11 -8.19 9.76
CA PHE A 290 3.30 -8.15 8.92
C PHE A 290 3.10 -7.19 7.74
N SER A 291 4.23 -6.71 7.20
CA SER A 291 4.24 -5.84 6.03
C SER A 291 3.75 -6.58 4.78
N LEU A 292 3.17 -5.84 3.84
CA LEU A 292 2.95 -6.34 2.47
C LEU A 292 4.27 -6.44 1.70
N THR A 293 5.36 -5.89 2.22
CA THR A 293 6.69 -5.94 1.59
C THR A 293 7.65 -6.94 2.24
N GLU A 294 7.15 -7.82 3.13
CA GLU A 294 7.99 -8.88 3.73
C GLU A 294 8.71 -9.71 2.65
N ARG A 295 9.97 -10.05 2.88
CA ARG A 295 10.70 -10.95 1.96
C ARG A 295 10.18 -12.37 2.18
N THR A 296 9.43 -12.89 1.20
CA THR A 296 8.86 -14.24 1.27
C THR A 296 9.63 -15.22 0.41
N ALA A 297 9.63 -16.49 0.82
CA ALA A 297 10.23 -17.59 0.08
C ALA A 297 9.44 -18.90 0.27
N SER A 298 9.72 -19.88 -0.58
CA SER A 298 9.40 -21.29 -0.33
C SER A 298 10.66 -22.00 0.17
N ARG A 299 10.50 -22.94 1.11
CA ARG A 299 11.59 -23.76 1.66
C ARG A 299 11.15 -25.21 1.75
N SER A 300 12.08 -26.14 1.52
CA SER A 300 11.84 -27.56 1.77
C SER A 300 12.33 -27.93 3.17
N VAL A 301 11.45 -28.48 4.00
CA VAL A 301 11.76 -29.02 5.33
C VAL A 301 11.27 -30.46 5.36
N ASN A 302 12.19 -31.41 5.56
CA ASN A 302 11.92 -32.85 5.44
C ASN A 302 11.20 -33.25 4.13
N GLY A 303 11.55 -32.60 3.01
CA GLY A 303 10.94 -32.86 1.71
C GLY A 303 9.56 -32.22 1.52
N ILE A 304 9.04 -31.52 2.52
CA ILE A 304 7.76 -30.81 2.46
C ILE A 304 8.01 -29.32 2.20
N GLU A 305 7.29 -28.76 1.23
CA GLU A 305 7.36 -27.32 0.95
C GLU A 305 6.58 -26.53 2.00
N VAL A 306 7.25 -25.54 2.59
CA VAL A 306 6.67 -24.58 3.53
C VAL A 306 6.99 -23.17 3.09
N ARG A 307 6.13 -22.23 3.52
CA ARG A 307 6.32 -20.81 3.24
C ARG A 307 7.16 -20.16 4.33
N ALA A 308 7.93 -19.15 3.98
CA ALA A 308 8.81 -18.47 4.91
C ALA A 308 8.79 -16.95 4.72
N VAL A 309 8.87 -16.21 5.83
CA VAL A 309 9.42 -14.85 5.84
C VAL A 309 10.90 -14.97 6.17
N VAL A 310 11.76 -14.33 5.39
CA VAL A 310 13.22 -14.42 5.55
C VAL A 310 13.83 -13.07 5.88
N SER A 311 14.90 -13.10 6.67
CA SER A 311 15.79 -11.96 6.91
C SER A 311 16.63 -11.63 5.66
N GLU A 312 17.40 -10.54 5.74
CA GLU A 312 18.36 -10.14 4.68
C GLU A 312 19.37 -11.23 4.35
N ASP A 313 19.82 -11.95 5.38
CA ASP A 313 20.79 -13.04 5.23
C ASP A 313 20.13 -14.36 4.79
N GLY A 314 18.83 -14.35 4.46
CA GLY A 314 18.08 -15.52 4.02
C GLY A 314 17.69 -16.49 5.15
N GLN A 315 17.93 -16.14 6.41
CA GLN A 315 17.50 -16.95 7.56
C GLN A 315 16.00 -16.83 7.78
N PRO A 316 15.30 -17.93 8.09
CA PRO A 316 13.85 -17.91 8.28
C PRO A 316 13.52 -17.18 9.59
N ARG A 317 12.66 -16.16 9.50
CA ARG A 317 12.06 -15.50 10.66
C ARG A 317 10.72 -16.12 11.00
N VAL A 318 9.92 -16.43 9.98
CA VAL A 318 8.64 -17.11 10.10
C VAL A 318 8.66 -18.33 9.20
N LEU A 319 8.18 -19.47 9.69
CA LEU A 319 7.86 -20.64 8.86
C LEU A 319 6.37 -20.92 8.92
N ALA A 320 5.76 -21.24 7.78
CA ALA A 320 4.33 -21.46 7.68
C ALA A 320 4.02 -22.75 6.92
N TYR A 321 3.34 -23.67 7.62
CA TYR A 321 2.74 -24.86 7.04
C TYR A 321 1.27 -24.59 6.71
N LEU A 322 0.93 -24.63 5.41
CA LEU A 322 -0.36 -24.17 4.89
C LEU A 322 -1.11 -25.25 4.11
N ASP A 323 -0.71 -26.53 4.20
CA ASP A 323 -1.45 -27.61 3.53
C ASP A 323 -2.55 -28.17 4.44
N ALA A 324 -3.79 -27.78 4.17
CA ALA A 324 -4.96 -28.24 4.93
C ALA A 324 -5.30 -29.71 4.64
N ARG A 325 -4.77 -30.29 3.56
CA ARG A 325 -5.14 -31.64 3.11
C ARG A 325 -4.27 -32.71 3.73
N ALA A 326 -3.10 -32.34 4.26
CA ALA A 326 -2.14 -33.25 4.85
C ALA A 326 -1.83 -32.84 6.28
N GLN A 327 -2.08 -33.73 7.24
CA GLN A 327 -1.71 -33.49 8.63
C GLN A 327 -0.18 -33.55 8.78
N PRO A 328 0.46 -32.55 9.41
CA PRO A 328 1.90 -32.57 9.62
C PRO A 328 2.27 -33.66 10.63
N THR A 329 3.38 -34.36 10.40
CA THR A 329 3.92 -35.30 11.41
C THR A 329 4.64 -34.53 12.52
N LEU A 330 4.74 -35.12 13.71
CA LEU A 330 5.55 -34.54 14.79
C LEU A 330 7.01 -34.32 14.36
N GLU A 331 7.56 -35.24 13.55
CA GLU A 331 8.91 -35.11 12.97
C GLU A 331 9.05 -33.87 12.07
N LEU A 332 8.07 -33.59 11.22
CA LEU A 332 8.06 -32.36 10.40
C LEU A 332 7.99 -31.12 11.30
N LEU A 333 7.09 -31.13 12.29
CA LEU A 333 6.91 -30.03 13.23
C LEU A 333 8.18 -29.73 14.03
N GLU A 334 8.86 -30.76 14.53
CA GLU A 334 10.16 -30.62 15.20
C GLU A 334 11.24 -30.10 14.26
N ALA A 335 11.23 -30.52 12.99
CA ALA A 335 12.15 -30.05 11.97
C ALA A 335 11.94 -28.57 11.60
N LEU A 336 10.69 -28.08 11.61
CA LEU A 336 10.39 -26.64 11.47
C LEU A 336 11.02 -25.85 12.62
N LEU A 337 10.83 -26.29 13.86
CA LEU A 337 11.42 -25.64 15.02
C LEU A 337 12.95 -25.71 15.02
N ALA A 338 13.54 -26.77 14.44
CA ALA A 338 14.99 -26.93 14.34
C ALA A 338 15.64 -25.92 13.37
N GLN A 339 14.87 -25.30 12.47
CA GLN A 339 15.33 -24.17 11.64
C GLN A 339 15.49 -22.87 12.46
N ASN A 340 15.12 -22.88 13.75
CA ASN A 340 15.23 -21.76 14.68
C ASN A 340 14.57 -20.44 14.20
N PRO A 341 13.31 -20.46 13.71
CA PRO A 341 12.59 -19.24 13.37
C PRO A 341 12.17 -18.46 14.63
N GLU A 342 11.80 -17.19 14.47
CA GLU A 342 11.15 -16.39 15.52
C GLU A 342 9.74 -16.93 15.79
N SER A 343 9.03 -17.36 14.74
CA SER A 343 7.70 -17.95 14.87
C SER A 343 7.40 -19.04 13.83
N VAL A 344 6.45 -19.91 14.19
CA VAL A 344 5.88 -20.92 13.29
C VAL A 344 4.37 -20.75 13.20
N ILE A 345 3.86 -20.86 11.98
CA ILE A 345 2.44 -20.85 11.67
C ILE A 345 2.06 -22.23 11.14
N VAL A 346 0.97 -22.77 11.67
CA VAL A 346 0.31 -23.93 11.10
C VAL A 346 -1.16 -23.57 10.96
N ILE A 347 -1.74 -23.72 9.77
CA ILE A 347 -3.18 -23.46 9.62
C ILE A 347 -3.98 -24.44 10.47
N ALA A 348 -5.03 -23.98 11.14
CA ALA A 348 -5.79 -24.80 12.08
C ALA A 348 -6.36 -26.06 11.40
N GLU A 349 -6.79 -25.93 10.14
CA GLU A 349 -7.32 -27.03 9.35
C GLU A 349 -6.30 -28.15 9.13
N ALA A 350 -5.00 -27.87 9.15
CA ALA A 350 -3.97 -28.89 8.98
C ALA A 350 -3.93 -29.91 10.13
N PHE A 351 -4.44 -29.57 11.32
CA PHE A 351 -4.46 -30.52 12.44
C PHE A 351 -5.57 -31.58 12.33
N HIS A 352 -6.53 -31.44 11.40
CA HIS A 352 -7.66 -32.37 11.24
C HIS A 352 -8.43 -32.66 12.54
N GLY A 353 -8.43 -31.72 13.49
CA GLY A 353 -9.07 -31.86 14.80
C GLY A 353 -8.22 -32.59 15.87
N ASP A 354 -6.96 -32.91 15.57
CA ASP A 354 -6.03 -33.52 16.53
C ASP A 354 -5.48 -32.48 17.52
N ALA A 355 -6.27 -32.22 18.56
CA ALA A 355 -5.91 -31.29 19.62
C ALA A 355 -4.67 -31.73 20.42
N LEU A 356 -4.37 -33.03 20.47
CA LEU A 356 -3.19 -33.54 21.18
C LEU A 356 -1.90 -33.18 20.43
N LEU A 357 -1.90 -33.33 19.10
CA LEU A 357 -0.77 -32.92 18.28
C LEU A 357 -0.54 -31.41 18.34
N GLU A 358 -1.62 -30.62 18.29
CA GLU A 358 -1.55 -29.15 18.40
C GLU A 358 -0.98 -28.71 19.76
N GLU A 359 -1.47 -29.28 20.87
CA GLU A 359 -0.98 -28.97 22.22
C GLU A 359 0.46 -29.42 22.45
N GLU A 360 0.83 -30.61 21.96
CA GLU A 360 2.21 -31.11 21.99
C GLU A 360 3.14 -30.14 21.25
N PHE A 361 2.75 -29.74 20.04
CA PHE A 361 3.54 -28.81 19.24
C PHE A 361 3.68 -27.43 19.90
N HIS A 362 2.58 -26.90 20.47
CA HIS A 362 2.60 -25.65 21.21
C HIS A 362 3.60 -25.70 22.37
N ARG A 363 3.61 -26.79 23.13
CA ARG A 363 4.55 -26.99 24.23
C ARG A 363 6.00 -27.05 23.76
N LEU A 364 6.25 -27.75 22.65
CA LEU A 364 7.59 -27.86 22.05
C LEU A 364 8.10 -26.49 21.56
N ALA A 365 7.27 -25.72 20.87
CA ALA A 365 7.62 -24.38 20.41
C ALA A 365 7.96 -23.46 21.60
N LEU A 366 7.12 -23.46 22.63
CA LEU A 366 7.34 -22.68 23.86
C LEU A 366 8.65 -23.07 24.57
N SER A 367 8.98 -24.36 24.62
CA SER A 367 10.23 -24.84 25.22
C SER A 367 11.50 -24.34 24.52
N ARG A 368 11.38 -23.93 23.24
CA ARG A 368 12.46 -23.36 22.42
C ARG A 368 12.40 -21.83 22.30
N GLY A 369 11.44 -21.19 22.97
CA GLY A 369 11.22 -19.74 22.88
C GLY A 369 10.71 -19.28 21.51
N ILE A 370 10.10 -20.19 20.74
CA ILE A 370 9.55 -19.91 19.40
C ILE A 370 8.06 -19.66 19.54
N GLU A 371 7.56 -18.57 18.94
CA GLU A 371 6.13 -18.26 18.97
C GLU A 371 5.36 -19.19 18.03
N PHE A 372 4.30 -19.85 18.52
CA PHE A 372 3.44 -20.70 17.70
C PHE A 372 2.08 -20.06 17.50
N TRP A 373 1.64 -20.06 16.24
CA TRP A 373 0.41 -19.44 15.77
C TRP A 373 -0.45 -20.42 14.98
N THR A 374 -1.73 -20.51 15.34
CA THR A 374 -2.77 -21.14 14.52
C THR A 374 -3.63 -20.08 13.86
N SER A 375 -3.95 -20.26 12.57
CA SER A 375 -4.75 -19.29 11.79
C SER A 375 -6.25 -19.45 12.03
#